data_AF-A0A6I3BAU2-F1
#
_entry.id   AF-A0A6I3BAU2-F1
#
_cell.length_a   1.000
_cell.length_b   1.000
_cell.length_c   1.000
_cell.angle_alpha   90.00
_cell.angle_beta   90.00
_cell.angle_gamma   90.00
#
_symmetry.space_group_name_H-M   'P 1'
#
loop_
_entity.id
_entity.type
_entity.pdbx_description
1 polymer ?
#
loop_
_entity_poly.entity_id
_entity_poly.type
_entity_poly.pdbx_seq_one_letter_code
_entity_poly.pdbx_strand_id
1 'polypeptide(L)'
;MHDDPTPIAIATCVEASLHSSLDGFNLPRARLYGVSIVDASGIASHQDGALRISFLAEHGDVYELLDAPSSAIARMFDVAIVLTCGWAAPLNREEQDGETRSDDETADEVPPSQHPLRRRVRLVVAVCDKGVASVLRFADTPNDIVTDAGAARGSLADAVKDLWNDPKVVVSRESVS
;
A
#
# COMPACT_ATOMS: atom_id res chain seq x y z
N MET A 1 -12.36 12.71 23.41
CA MET A 1 -11.35 11.71 23.02
C MET A 1 -11.46 11.63 21.51
N HIS A 2 -10.58 12.30 20.77
CA HIS A 2 -10.53 12.12 19.31
C HIS A 2 -9.92 10.74 19.11
N ASP A 3 -10.65 9.83 18.46
CA ASP A 3 -10.06 8.57 18.03
C ASP A 3 -9.07 8.90 16.93
N ASP A 4 -7.79 8.65 17.18
CA ASP A 4 -6.77 8.77 16.17
C ASP A 4 -7.14 7.83 14.99
N PRO A 5 -6.91 8.23 13.73
CA PRO A 5 -7.34 7.45 12.58
C PRO A 5 -6.66 6.08 12.54
N THR A 6 -7.38 5.07 12.05
CA THR A 6 -6.82 3.72 11.86
C THR A 6 -5.98 3.68 10.59
N PRO A 7 -4.98 2.78 10.49
CA PRO A 7 -4.18 2.63 9.26
C PRO A 7 -5.06 2.41 8.02
N ILE A 8 -6.16 1.66 8.15
CA ILE A 8 -7.07 1.41 7.03
C ILE A 8 -7.86 2.64 6.61
N ALA A 9 -8.34 3.46 7.56
CA ALA A 9 -9.05 4.71 7.22
C ALA A 9 -8.13 5.67 6.46
N ILE A 10 -6.86 5.76 6.87
CA ILE A 10 -5.84 6.54 6.19
C ILE A 10 -5.60 5.99 4.79
N ALA A 11 -5.35 4.68 4.65
CA ALA A 11 -5.08 4.03 3.37
C ALA A 11 -6.24 4.25 2.38
N THR A 12 -7.48 4.13 2.84
CA THR A 12 -8.68 4.37 2.03
C THR A 12 -8.81 5.83 1.62
N CYS A 13 -8.55 6.77 2.53
CA CYS A 13 -8.57 8.20 2.20
C CYS A 13 -7.49 8.56 1.16
N VAL A 14 -6.25 8.08 1.36
CA VAL A 14 -5.14 8.29 0.43
C VAL A 14 -5.44 7.66 -0.92
N GLU A 15 -5.96 6.43 -0.95
CA GLU A 15 -6.32 5.75 -2.19
C GLU A 15 -7.35 6.56 -2.99
N ALA A 16 -8.38 7.09 -2.33
CA ALA A 16 -9.37 7.94 -2.98
C ALA A 16 -8.75 9.23 -3.55
N SER A 17 -7.92 9.94 -2.78
CA SER A 17 -7.23 11.15 -3.25
C SER A 17 -6.30 10.87 -4.44
N LEU A 18 -5.58 9.74 -4.40
CA LEU A 18 -4.71 9.32 -5.49
C LEU A 18 -5.52 8.82 -6.69
N HIS A 19 -6.68 8.21 -6.48
CA HIS A 19 -7.55 7.81 -7.57
C HIS A 19 -8.05 8.98 -8.40
N SER A 20 -8.44 10.07 -7.75
CA SER A 20 -8.91 11.27 -8.41
C SER A 20 -7.82 12.04 -9.15
N SER A 21 -6.54 11.81 -8.81
CA SER A 21 -5.41 12.56 -9.36
C SER A 21 -4.53 11.76 -10.33
N LEU A 22 -4.49 10.44 -10.21
CA LEU A 22 -3.69 9.56 -11.06
C LEU A 22 -4.54 8.92 -12.14
N ASP A 23 -4.02 8.94 -13.36
CA ASP A 23 -4.66 8.30 -14.50
C ASP A 23 -4.31 6.80 -14.56
N GLY A 24 -5.36 5.97 -14.61
CA GLY A 24 -5.28 4.54 -14.88
C GLY A 24 -4.65 3.66 -13.79
N PHE A 25 -4.36 2.42 -14.21
CA PHE A 25 -3.86 1.30 -13.40
C PHE A 25 -2.56 0.72 -13.98
N ASN A 26 -1.78 1.55 -14.67
CA ASN A 26 -0.55 1.15 -15.36
C ASN A 26 0.59 2.13 -15.05
N LEU A 27 0.89 2.31 -13.77
CA LEU A 27 2.07 3.06 -13.38
C LEU A 27 3.31 2.17 -13.56
N PRO A 28 4.30 2.61 -14.36
CA PRO A 28 5.48 1.80 -14.66
C PRO A 28 6.47 1.70 -13.48
N ARG A 29 6.26 2.50 -12.43
CA ARG A 29 7.13 2.60 -11.25
C ARG A 29 6.26 2.63 -10.00
N ALA A 30 6.68 1.89 -8.98
CA ALA A 30 6.15 2.04 -7.64
C ALA A 30 6.53 3.42 -7.09
N ARG A 31 5.65 3.99 -6.26
CA ARG A 31 5.84 5.31 -5.67
C ARG A 31 5.76 5.25 -4.16
N LEU A 32 6.64 6.00 -3.51
CA LEU A 32 6.65 6.21 -2.08
C LEU A 32 6.16 7.63 -1.80
N TYR A 33 5.19 7.74 -0.90
CA TYR A 33 4.65 8.99 -0.42
C TYR A 33 4.78 9.08 1.10
N GLY A 34 4.99 10.29 1.59
CA GLY A 34 4.84 10.65 2.99
C GLY A 34 3.52 11.40 3.17
N VAL A 35 2.76 11.04 4.20
CA VAL A 35 1.46 11.68 4.48
C VAL A 35 1.49 12.31 5.86
N SER A 36 1.16 13.61 5.89
CA SER A 36 0.89 14.32 7.15
C SER A 36 -0.62 14.41 7.37
N ILE A 37 -1.06 14.07 8.58
CA ILE A 37 -2.45 14.21 9.01
C ILE A 37 -2.65 15.66 9.46
N VAL A 38 -3.52 16.37 8.75
CA VAL A 38 -3.85 17.77 9.04
C VAL A 38 -5.10 17.85 9.91
N ASP A 39 -6.12 17.05 9.58
CA ASP A 39 -7.36 16.93 10.33
C ASP A 39 -7.79 15.45 10.40
N ALA A 40 -7.57 14.84 11.56
CA ALA A 40 -7.94 13.45 11.81
C ALA A 40 -9.44 13.18 11.65
N SER A 41 -10.29 14.15 12.00
CA SER A 41 -11.75 14.01 11.97
C SER A 41 -12.30 13.97 10.54
N GLY A 42 -11.60 14.63 9.61
CA GLY A 42 -11.95 14.67 8.18
C GLY A 42 -11.55 13.43 7.39
N ILE A 43 -10.74 12.51 7.93
CA ILE A 43 -10.25 11.33 7.20
C ILE A 43 -11.39 10.37 6.86
N ALA A 44 -12.28 10.09 7.83
CA ALA A 44 -13.38 9.13 7.64
C ALA A 44 -14.41 9.62 6.59
N SER A 45 -14.55 10.93 6.42
CA SER A 45 -15.44 11.56 5.45
C SER A 45 -14.74 11.96 4.15
N HIS A 46 -13.45 11.62 3.98
CA HIS A 46 -12.63 12.01 2.83
C HIS A 46 -12.64 13.52 2.58
N GLN A 47 -12.62 14.31 3.65
CA GLN A 47 -12.65 15.76 3.55
C GLN A 47 -11.38 16.30 2.88
N ASP A 48 -11.55 17.22 1.94
CA ASP A 48 -10.43 17.92 1.31
C ASP A 48 -9.56 18.63 2.36
N GLY A 49 -8.25 18.40 2.26
CA GLY A 49 -7.27 18.97 3.17
C GLY A 49 -7.08 18.21 4.48
N ALA A 50 -7.82 17.12 4.74
CA ALA A 50 -7.59 16.25 5.91
C ALA A 50 -6.20 15.62 5.92
N LEU A 51 -5.65 15.35 4.73
CA LEU A 51 -4.33 14.78 4.51
C LEU A 51 -3.48 15.67 3.59
N ARG A 52 -2.18 15.73 3.86
CA ARG A 52 -1.19 16.28 2.93
C ARG A 52 -0.29 15.16 2.42
N ILE A 53 -0.46 14.80 1.15
CA ILE A 53 0.30 13.72 0.50
C ILE A 53 1.50 14.32 -0.23
N SER A 54 2.71 13.89 0.13
CA SER A 54 3.98 14.34 -0.46
C SER A 54 4.63 13.19 -1.22
N PHE A 55 4.92 13.39 -2.50
CA PHE A 55 5.73 12.43 -3.27
C PHE A 55 7.18 12.45 -2.77
N LEU A 56 7.75 11.28 -2.49
CA LEU A 56 9.11 11.14 -1.97
C LEU A 56 10.06 10.54 -2.99
N ALA A 57 9.67 9.42 -3.60
CA ALA A 57 10.52 8.69 -4.54
C ALA A 57 9.70 7.73 -5.42
N GLU A 58 10.31 7.27 -6.52
CA GLU A 58 9.75 6.19 -7.35
C GLU A 58 10.82 5.28 -7.94
N HIS A 59 10.50 4.00 -8.05
CA HIS A 59 11.41 2.99 -8.62
C HIS A 59 10.64 1.91 -9.38
N GLY A 60 11.28 1.29 -10.37
CA GLY A 60 10.67 0.22 -11.16
C GLY A 60 10.46 -1.07 -10.35
N ASP A 61 11.33 -1.29 -9.36
CA ASP A 61 11.22 -2.35 -8.36
C ASP A 61 10.86 -1.74 -7.00
N VAL A 62 9.78 -2.24 -6.38
CA VAL A 62 9.27 -1.73 -5.11
C VAL A 62 10.18 -2.08 -3.92
N TYR A 63 10.93 -3.17 -3.97
CA TYR A 63 11.83 -3.54 -2.89
C TYR A 63 13.08 -2.66 -2.92
N GLU A 64 13.65 -2.41 -4.10
CA GLU A 64 14.73 -1.43 -4.28
C GLU A 64 14.28 0.00 -3.90
N LEU A 65 13.00 0.35 -4.14
CA LEU A 65 12.44 1.60 -3.64
C LEU A 65 12.51 1.67 -2.11
N LEU A 66 12.10 0.60 -1.44
CA LEU A 66 12.01 0.56 0.02
C LEU A 66 13.39 0.50 0.68
N ASP A 67 14.33 -0.21 0.08
CA ASP A 67 15.69 -0.40 0.60
C ASP A 67 16.60 0.82 0.35
N ALA A 68 16.20 1.73 -0.54
CA ALA A 68 16.95 2.94 -0.84
C ALA A 68 17.12 3.83 0.42
N PRO A 69 18.34 4.30 0.75
CA PRO A 69 18.56 5.16 1.91
C PRO A 69 17.73 6.45 1.90
N SER A 70 17.37 6.98 0.73
CA SER A 70 16.51 8.16 0.62
C SER A 70 15.08 7.91 1.10
N SER A 71 14.60 6.66 1.06
CA SER A 71 13.25 6.28 1.50
C SER A 71 13.05 6.38 3.00
N ALA A 72 14.16 6.40 3.77
CA ALA A 72 14.17 6.70 5.20
C ALA A 72 13.41 7.99 5.57
N ILE A 73 13.33 8.96 4.65
CA ILE A 73 12.62 10.23 4.86
C ILE A 73 11.13 10.03 5.12
N ALA A 74 10.53 8.92 4.68
CA ALA A 74 9.12 8.63 4.90
C ALA A 74 8.77 8.55 6.40
N ARG A 75 9.73 8.21 7.26
CA ARG A 75 9.61 8.19 8.73
C ARG A 75 9.51 9.58 9.39
N MET A 76 9.67 10.65 8.62
CA MET A 76 9.45 12.04 9.10
C MET A 76 7.98 12.45 9.01
N PHE A 77 7.13 11.61 8.42
CA PHE A 77 5.70 11.84 8.25
C PHE A 77 4.90 11.03 9.28
N ASP A 78 3.59 11.29 9.38
CA ASP A 78 2.71 10.50 10.24
C ASP A 78 2.46 9.09 9.67
N VAL A 79 2.58 8.95 8.33
CA VAL A 79 2.31 7.73 7.59
C VAL A 79 3.20 7.65 6.36
N ALA A 80 3.75 6.47 6.07
CA ALA A 80 4.34 6.16 4.77
C ALA A 80 3.36 5.37 3.90
N ILE A 81 3.31 5.70 2.61
CA ILE A 81 2.44 5.06 1.63
C ILE A 81 3.28 4.53 0.48
N VAL A 82 3.12 3.25 0.16
CA VAL A 82 3.58 2.67 -1.10
C VAL A 82 2.41 2.48 -2.03
N LEU A 83 2.53 3.00 -3.25
CA LEU A 83 1.58 2.77 -4.32
C LEU A 83 2.26 2.02 -5.45
N THR A 84 1.65 0.93 -5.90
CA THR A 84 2.12 0.17 -7.07
C THR A 84 0.96 -0.34 -7.91
N CYS A 85 1.20 -0.57 -9.20
CA CYS A 85 0.27 -1.21 -10.10
C CYS A 85 0.76 -2.62 -10.43
N GLY A 86 -0.16 -3.56 -10.56
CA GLY A 86 0.19 -4.96 -10.74
C GLY A 86 -0.92 -5.77 -11.37
N TRP A 87 -0.83 -7.08 -11.19
CA TRP A 87 -1.84 -8.05 -11.56
C TRP A 87 -2.22 -8.83 -10.32
N ALA A 88 -3.52 -9.06 -10.12
CA ALA A 88 -4.02 -9.99 -9.13
C ALA A 88 -4.62 -11.21 -9.86
N ALA A 89 -4.28 -12.41 -9.41
CA ALA A 89 -5.02 -13.61 -9.78
C ALA A 89 -6.42 -13.56 -9.12
N PRO A 90 -7.43 -14.25 -9.67
CA PRO A 90 -8.70 -14.43 -8.98
C PRO A 90 -8.46 -15.02 -7.59
N LEU A 91 -9.18 -14.49 -6.61
CA LEU A 91 -9.28 -15.17 -5.32
C LEU A 91 -10.24 -16.34 -5.52
N ASN A 92 -9.74 -17.58 -5.50
CA ASN A 92 -10.60 -18.75 -5.53
C ASN A 92 -11.55 -18.66 -4.32
N ARG A 93 -12.82 -18.42 -4.60
CA ARG A 93 -13.87 -18.28 -3.59
C ARG A 93 -14.37 -19.67 -3.21
N GLU A 94 -13.47 -20.54 -2.76
CA GLU A 94 -13.77 -21.95 -2.44
C GLU A 94 -13.11 -22.35 -1.11
N GLU A 95 -13.53 -21.71 -0.02
CA GLU A 95 -13.41 -22.27 1.34
C GLU A 95 -14.75 -22.12 2.10
N GLN A 96 -15.90 -22.18 1.41
CA GLN A 96 -17.20 -22.12 2.09
C GLN A 96 -18.11 -23.34 1.91
N ASP A 97 -17.97 -24.16 0.87
CA ASP A 97 -18.79 -25.36 0.76
C ASP A 97 -17.89 -26.56 0.44
N GLY A 98 -17.90 -27.55 1.34
CA GLY A 98 -17.08 -28.76 1.30
C GLY A 98 -17.44 -29.73 0.18
N GLU A 99 -17.33 -29.29 -1.07
CA GLU A 99 -17.43 -30.16 -2.23
C GLU A 99 -16.03 -30.51 -2.75
N THR A 100 -15.85 -31.81 -2.94
CA THR A 100 -14.64 -32.50 -3.38
C THR A 100 -14.02 -31.82 -4.60
N ARG A 101 -12.79 -31.33 -4.43
CA ARG A 101 -11.91 -30.84 -5.50
C ARG A 101 -11.87 -31.87 -6.63
N SER A 102 -12.31 -31.47 -7.83
CA SER A 102 -11.84 -32.10 -9.07
C SER A 102 -10.43 -31.58 -9.34
N ASP A 103 -9.51 -32.50 -9.60
CA ASP A 103 -8.05 -32.33 -9.77
C ASP A 103 -7.62 -31.39 -10.91
N ASP A 104 -7.99 -30.12 -10.89
CA ASP A 104 -7.31 -29.07 -11.65
C ASP A 104 -6.36 -28.31 -10.71
N GLU A 105 -5.37 -29.04 -10.18
CA GLU A 105 -4.27 -28.57 -9.32
C GLU A 105 -3.33 -27.55 -10.00
N THR A 106 -3.70 -26.98 -11.15
CA THR A 106 -2.81 -26.16 -11.98
C THR A 106 -3.08 -24.65 -11.94
N ALA A 107 -4.22 -24.20 -11.39
CA ALA A 107 -4.56 -22.77 -11.34
C ALA A 107 -3.85 -22.02 -10.19
N ASP A 108 -3.58 -22.69 -9.06
CA ASP A 108 -2.93 -22.08 -7.89
C ASP A 108 -1.40 -21.95 -8.01
N GLU A 109 -0.77 -22.56 -9.02
CA GLU A 109 0.69 -22.50 -9.23
C GLU A 109 1.15 -21.36 -10.15
N VAL A 110 0.23 -20.65 -10.83
CA VAL A 110 0.60 -19.62 -11.81
C VAL A 110 0.74 -18.25 -11.14
N PRO A 111 1.88 -17.54 -11.28
CA PRO A 111 2.03 -16.19 -10.74
C PRO A 111 0.92 -15.25 -11.24
N PRO A 112 0.45 -14.28 -10.42
CA PRO A 112 -0.60 -13.34 -10.82
C PRO A 112 -0.36 -12.61 -12.15
N SER A 113 0.90 -12.38 -12.52
CA SER A 113 1.29 -11.78 -13.80
C SER A 113 1.04 -12.67 -15.03
N GLN A 114 0.97 -13.98 -14.84
CA GLN A 114 0.79 -14.98 -15.88
C GLN A 114 -0.62 -15.60 -15.86
N HIS A 115 -1.36 -15.46 -14.77
CA HIS A 115 -2.70 -16.05 -14.63
C HIS A 115 -3.65 -15.55 -15.75
N PRO A 116 -4.42 -16.43 -16.41
CA PRO A 116 -5.27 -16.05 -17.56
C PRO A 116 -6.42 -15.12 -17.18
N LEU A 117 -7.01 -15.33 -15.99
CA LEU A 117 -8.07 -14.50 -15.43
C LEU A 117 -7.55 -13.34 -14.56
N ARG A 118 -6.28 -12.96 -14.72
CA ARG A 118 -5.69 -11.88 -13.93
C ARG A 118 -6.39 -10.55 -14.19
N ARG A 119 -6.51 -9.74 -13.14
CA ARG A 119 -7.12 -8.41 -13.21
C ARG A 119 -6.07 -7.35 -12.91
N ARG A 120 -6.10 -6.24 -13.65
CA ARG A 120 -5.22 -5.09 -13.36
C ARG A 120 -5.64 -4.44 -12.07
N VAL A 121 -4.67 -4.17 -11.20
CA VAL A 121 -4.89 -3.62 -9.87
C VAL A 121 -3.94 -2.47 -9.57
N ARG A 122 -4.41 -1.57 -8.71
CA ARG A 122 -3.60 -0.61 -7.99
C ARG A 122 -3.67 -0.95 -6.52
N LEU A 123 -2.51 -1.09 -5.91
CA LEU A 123 -2.35 -1.39 -4.49
C LEU A 123 -1.77 -0.17 -3.79
N VAL A 124 -2.41 0.24 -2.70
CA VAL A 124 -1.93 1.23 -1.75
C VAL A 124 -1.66 0.50 -0.45
N VAL A 125 -0.43 0.57 0.06
CA VAL A 125 -0.05 0.04 1.38
C VAL A 125 0.33 1.21 2.26
N ALA A 126 -0.33 1.34 3.41
CA ALA A 126 -0.05 2.35 4.41
C ALA A 126 0.61 1.71 5.63
N VAL A 127 1.61 2.39 6.17
CA VAL A 127 2.20 2.05 7.47
C VAL A 127 2.32 3.29 8.34
N CYS A 128 1.98 3.13 9.61
CA CYS A 128 2.22 4.09 10.67
C CYS A 128 2.45 3.35 11.99
N ASP A 129 2.58 4.08 13.09
CA ASP A 129 2.84 3.52 14.43
C ASP A 129 1.74 2.55 14.92
N LYS A 130 0.56 2.58 14.30
CA LYS A 130 -0.55 1.67 14.60
C LYS A 130 -0.54 0.38 13.77
N GLY A 131 0.42 0.23 12.86
CA GLY A 131 0.58 -0.93 12.01
C GLY A 131 0.38 -0.64 10.53
N VAL A 132 0.11 -1.70 9.77
CA VAL A 132 0.00 -1.69 8.31
C VAL A 132 -1.44 -1.96 7.87
N ALA A 133 -1.86 -1.34 6.77
CA ALA A 133 -3.09 -1.68 6.07
C ALA A 133 -2.89 -1.53 4.56
N SER A 134 -3.74 -2.18 3.78
CA SER A 134 -3.72 -2.00 2.33
C SER A 134 -5.11 -1.85 1.71
N VAL A 135 -5.14 -1.17 0.57
CA VAL A 135 -6.32 -0.96 -0.25
C VAL A 135 -5.97 -1.34 -1.68
N LEU A 136 -6.76 -2.25 -2.24
CA LEU A 136 -6.64 -2.73 -3.61
C LEU A 136 -7.85 -2.23 -4.41
N ARG A 137 -7.60 -1.56 -5.53
CA ARG A 137 -8.64 -1.19 -6.50
C ARG A 137 -8.37 -1.91 -7.81
N PHE A 138 -9.42 -2.45 -8.42
CA PHE A 138 -9.33 -3.12 -9.72
C PHE A 138 -9.70 -2.16 -10.86
N ALA A 139 -9.04 -2.33 -12.01
CA ALA A 139 -9.25 -1.48 -13.17
C ALA A 139 -10.63 -1.65 -13.84
N ASP A 140 -11.18 -2.86 -13.78
CA ASP A 140 -12.47 -3.25 -14.35
C ASP A 140 -13.67 -2.97 -13.42
N THR A 141 -13.43 -2.84 -12.11
CA THR A 141 -14.41 -2.38 -11.12
C THR A 141 -13.86 -1.19 -10.33
N PRO A 142 -13.62 -0.03 -10.99
CA PRO A 142 -12.89 1.08 -10.40
C PRO A 142 -13.67 1.83 -9.32
N ASN A 143 -14.94 1.49 -9.05
CA ASN A 143 -15.68 2.05 -7.92
C ASN A 143 -15.53 1.21 -6.65
N ASP A 144 -15.11 -0.05 -6.78
CA ASP A 144 -15.01 -0.99 -5.67
C ASP A 144 -13.56 -1.14 -5.20
N ILE A 145 -13.38 -1.12 -3.88
CA ILE A 145 -12.10 -1.40 -3.24
C ILE A 145 -12.19 -2.64 -2.37
N VAL A 146 -11.08 -3.37 -2.30
CA VAL A 146 -10.85 -4.41 -1.33
C VAL A 146 -9.87 -3.87 -0.29
N THR A 147 -10.23 -3.99 0.98
CA THR A 147 -9.44 -3.49 2.10
C THR A 147 -8.88 -4.65 2.92
N ASP A 148 -7.66 -4.50 3.41
CA ASP A 148 -7.04 -5.42 4.36
C ASP A 148 -6.49 -4.63 5.55
N ALA A 149 -7.20 -4.71 6.68
CA ALA A 149 -6.89 -4.00 7.92
C ALA A 149 -6.14 -4.93 8.88
N GLY A 150 -4.82 -4.75 8.99
CA GLY A 150 -3.99 -5.44 9.99
C GLY A 150 -3.70 -6.92 9.71
N ALA A 151 -4.23 -7.49 8.62
CA ALA A 151 -3.89 -8.83 8.14
C ALA A 151 -3.13 -8.79 6.81
N ALA A 152 -2.63 -7.61 6.39
CA ALA A 152 -1.76 -7.46 5.23
C ALA A 152 -0.54 -8.37 5.41
N ARG A 153 -0.67 -9.55 4.83
CA ARG A 153 0.31 -10.64 4.82
C ARG A 153 1.00 -10.60 3.47
N GLY A 154 2.30 -10.86 3.49
CA GLY A 154 3.11 -10.93 2.29
C GLY A 154 4.30 -10.00 2.32
N SER A 155 5.28 -10.32 1.48
CA SER A 155 6.60 -9.71 1.46
C SER A 155 6.59 -8.19 1.35
N LEU A 156 5.62 -7.61 0.63
CA LEU A 156 5.52 -6.15 0.52
C LEU A 156 5.06 -5.48 1.82
N ALA A 157 4.09 -6.07 2.53
CA ALA A 157 3.63 -5.53 3.81
C ALA A 157 4.75 -5.58 4.85
N ASP A 158 5.57 -6.64 4.82
CA ASP A 158 6.71 -6.79 5.71
C ASP A 158 7.84 -5.81 5.36
N ALA A 159 8.20 -5.67 4.07
CA ALA A 159 9.18 -4.68 3.63
C ALA A 159 8.80 -3.23 3.99
N VAL A 160 7.50 -2.90 3.91
CA VAL A 160 6.99 -1.58 4.31
C VAL A 160 7.08 -1.37 5.83
N LYS A 161 6.81 -2.41 6.64
CA LYS A 161 7.02 -2.35 8.09
C LYS A 161 8.50 -2.21 8.43
N ASP A 162 9.37 -2.93 7.72
CA ASP A 162 10.81 -2.87 7.95
C ASP A 162 11.35 -1.47 7.67
N LEU A 163 10.95 -0.85 6.55
CA LEU A 163 11.24 0.56 6.27
C LEU A 163 10.82 1.49 7.43
N TRP A 164 9.64 1.26 8.01
CA TRP A 164 9.11 2.09 9.09
C TRP A 164 9.88 1.91 10.41
N ASN A 165 10.24 0.66 10.72
CA ASN A 165 10.82 0.26 12.01
C ASN A 165 12.35 0.21 12.04
N ASP A 166 13.02 0.30 10.89
CA ASP A 166 14.48 0.41 10.81
C ASP A 166 14.95 1.54 11.75
N PRO A 167 16.05 1.41 12.52
CA PRO A 167 16.63 2.52 13.27
C PRO A 167 16.80 3.78 12.41
N LYS A 168 16.46 4.93 13.00
CA LYS A 168 16.63 6.24 12.36
C LYS A 168 18.09 6.42 11.97
N VAL A 169 18.33 6.83 10.71
CA VAL A 169 19.67 7.11 10.16
C VAL A 169 20.49 7.88 11.19
N VAL A 170 21.51 7.24 11.76
CA VAL A 170 22.45 7.89 12.67
C VAL A 170 23.39 8.71 11.79
N VAL A 171 23.13 10.01 11.69
CA VAL A 171 24.07 10.94 11.07
C VAL A 171 25.25 11.10 12.02
N SER A 172 26.30 10.31 11.82
CA SER A 172 27.59 10.56 12.46
C SER A 172 28.10 11.92 12.00
N ARG A 173 28.03 12.92 12.89
CA ARG A 173 28.74 14.19 12.69
C ARG A 173 30.23 13.90 12.73
N GLU A 174 30.89 13.86 11.58
CA GLU A 174 32.34 14.01 11.54
C GLU A 174 32.68 15.38 12.13
N SER A 175 33.35 15.34 13.28
CA SER A 175 33.91 16.53 13.90
C SER A 175 35.09 16.96 13.05
N VAL A 176 34.91 18.02 12.26
CA VAL A 176 36.02 18.68 11.59
C VAL A 176 36.95 19.19 12.68
N SER A 177 38.13 18.57 12.79
CA SER A 177 39.23 19.00 13.66
C SER A 177 40.06 20.09 12.99
#